data_AF-A0A1Q8E8Z1-F1
#
_entry.id   AF-A0A1Q8E8Z1-F1
#
_cell.length_a   1.000
_cell.length_b   1.000
_cell.length_c   1.000
_cell.angle_alpha   90.00
_cell.angle_beta   90.00
_cell.angle_gamma   90.00
#
_symmetry.space_group_name_H-M   'P 1'
#
loop_
_entity.id
_entity.type
_entity.pdbx_description
1 polymer ?
#
loop_
_entity_poly.entity_id
_entity_poly.type
_entity_poly.pdbx_seq_one_letter_code
_entity_poly.pdbx_strand_id
1 'polypeptide(L)' 'MNRVKEYRLNVGKSQLELAKQIGVSRQTINMIENDKYNPTLELCLNLARALQTDLNTLFWEE' A
#
# COMPACT_ATOMS: atom_id res chain seq x y z
N MET A 1 -0.93 -1.01 -12.74
CA MET A 1 0.19 -0.26 -12.11
C MET A 1 0.02 -0.20 -10.60
N ASN A 2 1.10 -0.30 -9.82
CA ASN A 2 1.06 -0.18 -8.36
C ASN A 2 1.59 1.17 -7.89
N ARG A 3 0.72 1.98 -7.27
CA ARG A 3 1.05 3.34 -6.79
C ARG A 3 1.22 3.42 -5.27
N VAL A 4 1.31 2.30 -4.56
CA VAL A 4 1.41 2.27 -3.08
C VAL A 4 2.60 3.08 -2.58
N LYS A 5 3.76 2.95 -3.23
CA LYS A 5 4.97 3.68 -2.85
C LYS A 5 4.80 5.20 -2.98
N GLU A 6 4.21 5.64 -4.08
CA GLU A 6 3.97 7.05 -4.37
C GLU A 6 3.04 7.66 -3.31
N TYR A 7 1.88 7.05 -3.09
CA TYR A 7 0.91 7.52 -2.12
C TYR A 7 1.44 7.48 -0.69
N ARG A 8 2.22 6.46 -0.33
CA ARG A 8 2.88 6.38 0.97
C ARG A 8 3.82 7.57 1.19
N LEU A 9 4.59 7.97 0.18
CA LEU A 9 5.48 9.13 0.27
C LEU A 9 4.68 10.45 0.34
N ASN A 10 3.58 10.57 -0.40
CA ASN A 10 2.71 11.75 -0.38
C ASN A 10 2.10 12.01 1.01
N VAL A 11 1.77 10.94 1.75
CA VAL A 11 1.28 11.05 3.14
C VAL A 11 2.41 11.07 4.18
N GLY A 12 3.67 11.15 3.76
CA GLY A 12 4.84 11.28 4.65
C GLY A 12 5.16 10.06 5.50
N LYS A 13 4.72 8.84 5.11
CA LYS A 13 4.91 7.62 5.91
C LYS A 13 6.13 6.82 5.45
N SER A 14 6.86 6.26 6.41
CA SER A 14 7.80 5.16 6.14
C SER A 14 7.06 3.84 5.91
N GLN A 15 7.75 2.85 5.30
CA GLN A 15 7.19 1.50 5.14
C GLN A 15 6.83 0.87 6.49
N LEU A 16 7.60 1.16 7.55
CA LEU A 16 7.37 0.62 8.88
C LEU A 16 6.10 1.20 9.52
N GLU A 17 5.86 2.50 9.34
CA GLU A 17 4.67 3.17 9.86
C GLU A 17 3.41 2.67 9.15
N LEU A 18 3.44 2.55 7.83
CA LEU A 18 2.32 1.98 7.07
C LEU A 18 2.05 0.53 7.48
N ALA A 19 3.12 -0.27 7.60
CA ALA A 19 3.02 -1.67 8.03
C ALA A 19 2.36 -1.82 9.40
N LYS A 20 2.81 -1.01 10.39
CA LYS A 20 2.24 -0.99 11.74
C LYS A 20 0.77 -0.56 11.72
N GLN A 21 0.41 0.43 10.91
CA GLN A 21 -0.96 0.93 10.82
C GLN A 21 -1.94 -0.13 10.29
N ILE A 22 -1.53 -0.93 9.31
CA ILE A 22 -2.41 -1.94 8.68
C ILE A 22 -2.18 -3.37 9.20
N GLY A 23 -1.35 -3.53 10.24
CA GLY A 23 -1.15 -4.81 10.92
C GLY A 23 -0.32 -5.83 10.13
N VAL A 24 0.64 -5.40 9.30
CA VAL A 24 1.51 -6.28 8.52
C VAL A 24 2.99 -6.03 8.82
N SER A 25 3.86 -6.88 8.26
CA SER A 25 5.31 -6.68 8.37
C SER A 25 5.80 -5.57 7.43
N ARG A 26 6.92 -4.91 7.76
CA ARG A 26 7.59 -3.97 6.84
C ARG A 26 7.95 -4.65 5.51
N GLN A 27 8.34 -5.93 5.56
CA GLN A 27 8.66 -6.75 4.39
C GLN A 27 7.43 -6.91 3.49
N THR A 28 6.24 -7.06 4.04
CA THR A 28 4.98 -7.13 3.27
C THR A 28 4.79 -5.86 2.44
N ILE A 29 4.94 -4.68 3.05
CA ILE A 29 4.87 -3.40 2.33
C ILE A 29 5.94 -3.31 1.24
N ASN A 30 7.18 -3.72 1.56
CA ASN A 30 8.27 -3.72 0.57
C ASN A 30 7.96 -4.63 -0.63
N MET A 31 7.45 -5.84 -0.40
CA MET A 31 7.09 -6.76 -1.48
C MET A 31 5.94 -6.23 -2.32
N ILE A 32 4.93 -5.60 -1.70
CA ILE A 32 3.86 -4.92 -2.43
C ILE A 32 4.45 -3.83 -3.31
N GLU A 33 5.25 -2.91 -2.76
CA GLU A 33 5.82 -1.78 -3.52
C GLU A 33 6.75 -2.17 -4.67
N ASN A 34 7.21 -3.42 -4.70
CA ASN A 34 8.06 -3.97 -5.76
C ASN A 34 7.33 -5.02 -6.61
N ASP A 35 6.00 -5.12 -6.52
CA ASP A 35 5.16 -6.08 -7.25
C ASP A 35 5.58 -7.56 -7.06
N LYS A 36 6.22 -7.86 -5.92
CA LYS A 36 6.68 -9.21 -5.53
C LYS A 36 5.65 -9.99 -4.72
N TYR A 37 4.50 -9.39 -4.44
CA TYR A 37 3.44 -9.98 -3.65
C TYR A 37 2.09 -9.52 -4.19
N ASN A 38 1.18 -10.46 -4.39
CA ASN A 38 -0.21 -10.16 -4.74
C ASN A 38 -1.05 -10.06 -3.45
N PRO A 39 -1.38 -8.86 -2.96
CA PRO A 39 -2.14 -8.68 -1.74
C PRO A 39 -3.58 -9.20 -1.86
N THR A 40 -4.17 -9.58 -0.72
CA THR A 40 -5.60 -9.88 -0.64
C THR A 40 -6.42 -8.61 -0.82
N LEU A 41 -7.69 -8.73 -1.23
CA LEU A 41 -8.60 -7.59 -1.36
C LEU A 41 -8.69 -6.79 -0.05
N GLU A 42 -8.71 -7.47 1.09
CA GLU A 42 -8.71 -6.86 2.42
C GLU A 42 -7.47 -5.99 2.64
N LEU A 43 -6.28 -6.48 2.27
CA LEU A 43 -5.04 -5.72 2.40
C LEU A 43 -5.02 -4.52 1.46
N CYS A 44 -5.53 -4.67 0.23
CA CYS A 44 -5.68 -3.55 -0.69
C CYS A 44 -6.63 -2.47 -0.15
N LEU A 45 -7.76 -2.86 0.46
CA LEU A 45 -8.69 -1.94 1.12
C LEU A 45 -8.03 -1.21 2.30
N ASN A 46 -7.25 -1.94 3.11
CA ASN A 46 -6.54 -1.34 4.24
C ASN A 46 -5.45 -0.36 3.79
N LEU A 47 -4.74 -0.68 2.70
CA LEU A 47 -3.78 0.23 2.07
C LEU A 47 -4.48 1.50 1.56
N ALA A 48 -5.57 1.37 0.81
CA ALA A 48 -6.35 2.50 0.30
C ALA A 48 -6.78 3.44 1.42
N ARG A 49 -7.38 2.90 2.49
CA ARG A 49 -7.77 3.69 3.67
C ARG A 49 -6.58 4.35 4.37
N ALA A 50 -5.48 3.62 4.58
CA ALA A 50 -4.30 4.13 5.26
C ALA A 50 -3.57 5.22 4.46
N LEU A 51 -3.69 5.18 3.14
CA LEU A 51 -3.10 6.11 2.19
C LEU A 51 -4.06 7.21 1.72
N GLN A 52 -5.26 7.30 2.32
CA GLN A 52 -6.27 8.32 2.03
C GLN A 52 -6.67 8.36 0.54
N THR A 53 -6.84 7.20 -0.06
CA THR A 53 -7.17 7.02 -1.47
C THR A 53 -8.10 5.80 -1.65
N ASP A 54 -8.37 5.41 -2.90
CA ASP A 54 -9.18 4.25 -3.25
C ASP A 54 -8.37 3.16 -3.97
N LEU A 55 -9.00 1.99 -4.16
CA LEU A 55 -8.43 0.82 -4.81
C LEU A 55 -8.05 1.08 -6.27
N ASN A 56 -8.91 1.78 -7.02
CA ASN A 56 -8.69 2.03 -8.44
C ASN A 56 -7.46 2.92 -8.60
N THR A 57 -7.37 3.97 -7.78
CA THR A 57 -6.24 4.89 -7.77
C THR A 57 -4.92 4.20 -7.41
N LEU A 58 -4.93 3.21 -6.51
CA LEU A 58 -3.71 2.51 -6.09
C LEU A 58 -3.23 1.41 -7.03
N PHE A 59 -4.15 0.69 -7.69
CA PHE A 59 -3.81 -0.57 -8.37
C PHE A 59 -4.26 -0.66 -9.83
N TRP A 60 -5.18 0.18 -10.29
CA TRP A 60 -5.64 0.17 -11.69
C TRP A 60 -4.80 1.12 -12.55
N GLU A 61 -4.66 0.76 -13.82
CA GLU A 61 -4.37 1.72 -14.89
C GLU A 61 -5.71 2.18 -15.44
N GLU A 62 -5.85 3.47 -15.78
CA GLU A 62 -7.01 3.95 -16.55
C GLU A 62 -7.19 3.13 -17.83
#